data_AF-W2W0E9-F1
#
_entry.id   AF-W2W0E9-F1
#
_cell.length_a   1.000
_cell.length_b   1.000
_cell.length_c   1.000
_cell.angle_alpha   90.00
_cell.angle_beta   90.00
_cell.angle_gamma   90.00
#
_symmetry.space_group_name_H-M   'P 1'
#
loop_
_entity.id
_entity.type
_entity.pdbx_description
1 polymer ?
#
loop_
_entity_poly.entity_id
_entity_poly.type
_entity_poly.pdbx_seq_one_letter_code
_entity_poly.pdbx_strand_id
1 'polypeptide(L)'
;MVEGIPMSSGRFQYIQLSTRRFVEDELFTLVSFDHLTLQRMYLHVALKCQRDPTRFERYSAISEGSLLEALQNKKLHRQGRATVTHDDSSTDSDFLKTVELSTGVIWGSDAEQEQCRRRAFAYQARYVQPALFVTLTPNVGDSFVMAHYAGISSVDTLFDANLAQLPRRSALQNASLRNDVASARLFMHNMNAFIEHVLGIPPTKMKTKAFDGLFRDVKAYFGVVETQGGGTLHAHFLVWLTDAPPSTDAFSKTTAEHTTVTSPPM
;
A
#
# COMPACT_ATOMS: atom_id res chain seq x y z
N MET A 1 4.70 1.24 -7.17
CA MET A 1 4.47 -0.20 -6.95
C MET A 1 3.58 -0.32 -5.74
N VAL A 2 2.29 -0.56 -5.92
CA VAL A 2 1.39 -0.90 -4.81
C VAL A 2 1.64 -2.38 -4.54
N GLU A 3 2.56 -2.69 -3.63
CA GLU A 3 2.90 -4.08 -3.30
C GLU A 3 1.85 -4.62 -2.31
N GLY A 4 0.96 -5.48 -2.82
CA GLY A 4 0.14 -6.34 -1.96
C GLY A 4 0.92 -7.56 -1.49
N ILE A 5 0.38 -8.29 -0.52
CA ILE A 5 0.95 -9.56 -0.06
C ILE A 5 0.97 -10.55 -1.24
N PRO A 6 2.13 -11.16 -1.59
CA PRO A 6 2.20 -12.12 -2.67
C PRO A 6 1.27 -13.30 -2.42
N MET A 7 0.24 -13.43 -3.25
CA MET A 7 -0.74 -14.54 -3.25
C MET A 7 -0.10 -15.89 -3.57
N SER A 8 1.16 -15.92 -4.01
CA SER A 8 1.95 -17.13 -4.26
C SER A 8 2.36 -17.87 -2.98
N SER A 9 2.06 -17.30 -1.80
CA SER A 9 2.23 -17.96 -0.52
C SER A 9 1.10 -18.99 -0.36
N GLY A 10 1.40 -20.30 -0.45
CA GLY A 10 0.43 -21.38 -0.70
C GLY A 10 -0.84 -21.44 0.18
N ARG A 11 -0.89 -20.74 1.31
CA ARG A 11 -2.10 -20.64 2.15
C ARG A 11 -3.16 -19.65 1.61
N PHE A 12 -2.75 -18.57 0.96
CA PHE A 12 -3.71 -17.67 0.30
C PHE A 12 -4.25 -18.23 -1.02
N GLN A 13 -3.76 -19.39 -1.45
CA GLN A 13 -4.38 -20.15 -2.54
C GLN A 13 -5.72 -20.76 -2.13
N TYR A 14 -5.91 -21.08 -0.83
CA TYR A 14 -7.18 -21.64 -0.32
C TYR A 14 -8.36 -20.66 -0.45
N ILE A 15 -8.12 -19.35 -0.29
CA ILE A 15 -9.14 -18.32 -0.52
C ILE A 15 -9.43 -18.06 -2.01
N GLN A 16 -8.67 -18.70 -2.92
CA GLN A 16 -8.91 -18.65 -4.36
C GLN A 16 -9.58 -19.92 -4.90
N LEU A 17 -9.84 -20.92 -4.05
CA LEU A 17 -10.52 -22.14 -4.47
C LEU A 17 -11.98 -21.87 -4.80
N SER A 18 -12.57 -22.75 -5.60
CA SER A 18 -14.01 -22.72 -5.90
C SER A 18 -14.87 -22.92 -4.66
N THR A 19 -14.36 -23.64 -3.65
CA THR A 19 -15.03 -23.77 -2.35
C THR A 19 -14.91 -22.48 -1.55
N ARG A 20 -16.05 -21.95 -1.12
CA ARG A 20 -16.10 -20.68 -0.37
C ARG A 20 -15.82 -20.80 1.11
N ARG A 21 -15.71 -22.03 1.64
CA ARG A 21 -15.53 -22.32 3.07
C ARG A 21 -14.37 -21.55 3.71
N PHE A 22 -13.27 -21.33 2.99
CA PHE A 22 -12.11 -20.59 3.51
C PHE A 22 -12.27 -19.06 3.44
N VAL A 23 -13.04 -18.57 2.48
CA VAL A 23 -13.31 -17.13 2.32
C VAL A 23 -14.40 -16.68 3.29
N GLU A 24 -15.37 -17.55 3.56
CA GLU A 24 -16.51 -17.31 4.45
C GLU A 24 -16.19 -17.62 5.92
N ASP A 25 -15.05 -18.27 6.20
CA ASP A 25 -14.60 -18.50 7.58
C ASP A 25 -14.10 -17.20 8.21
N GLU A 26 -14.65 -16.86 9.38
CA GLU A 26 -14.42 -15.59 10.06
C GLU A 26 -12.95 -15.39 10.50
N LEU A 27 -12.20 -16.48 10.72
CA LEU A 27 -10.86 -16.42 11.29
C LEU A 27 -9.77 -16.85 10.32
N PHE A 28 -10.10 -17.59 9.26
CA PHE A 28 -9.12 -18.19 8.36
C PHE A 28 -8.16 -17.15 7.78
N THR A 29 -8.68 -16.03 7.29
CA THR A 29 -7.86 -14.95 6.71
C THR A 29 -6.97 -14.29 7.76
N LEU A 30 -7.52 -14.00 8.94
CA LEU A 30 -6.78 -13.37 10.04
C LEU A 30 -5.65 -14.28 10.55
N VAL A 31 -5.96 -15.55 10.83
CA VAL A 31 -4.99 -16.54 11.31
C VAL A 31 -3.94 -16.84 10.23
N SER A 32 -4.33 -16.90 8.95
CA SER A 32 -3.40 -17.08 7.84
C SER A 32 -2.45 -15.88 7.71
N PHE A 33 -2.96 -14.66 7.85
CA PHE A 33 -2.15 -13.44 7.83
C PHE A 33 -1.17 -13.40 9.01
N ASP A 34 -1.62 -13.70 10.23
CA ASP A 34 -0.75 -13.77 11.41
C ASP A 34 0.36 -14.81 11.22
N HIS A 35 0.01 -16.01 10.78
CA HIS A 35 0.98 -17.07 10.56
C HIS A 35 2.04 -16.69 9.51
N LEU A 36 1.63 -16.06 8.40
CA LEU A 36 2.56 -15.60 7.37
C LEU A 36 3.44 -14.46 7.87
N THR A 37 2.88 -13.55 8.65
CA THR A 37 3.61 -12.46 9.29
C THR A 37 4.68 -13.00 10.25
N LEU A 38 4.31 -13.96 11.11
CA LEU A 38 5.23 -14.64 12.02
C LEU A 38 6.32 -15.40 11.26
N GLN A 39 5.96 -16.19 10.26
CA GLN A 39 6.94 -16.92 9.43
C GLN A 39 7.97 -15.96 8.80
N ARG A 40 7.50 -14.84 8.25
CA ARG A 40 8.35 -13.83 7.62
C ARG A 40 9.26 -13.14 8.63
N MET A 41 8.74 -12.82 9.82
CA MET A 41 9.53 -12.28 10.93
C MET A 41 10.61 -13.27 11.37
N TYR A 42 10.24 -14.52 11.66
CA TYR A 42 11.19 -15.56 12.11
C TYR A 42 12.29 -15.82 11.09
N LEU A 43 11.94 -15.92 9.80
CA LEU A 43 12.92 -16.09 8.73
C LEU A 43 13.93 -14.93 8.72
N HIS A 44 13.45 -13.70 8.86
CA HIS A 44 14.31 -12.52 8.81
C HIS A 44 15.23 -12.42 10.04
N VAL A 45 14.70 -12.74 11.23
CA VAL A 45 15.52 -12.84 12.46
C VAL A 45 16.56 -13.93 12.30
N ALA A 46 16.18 -15.13 11.85
CA ALA A 46 17.10 -16.26 11.67
C ALA A 46 18.24 -15.91 10.71
N LEU A 47 17.94 -15.27 9.57
CA LEU A 47 18.95 -14.82 8.61
C LEU A 47 19.91 -13.80 9.23
N LYS A 48 19.42 -12.86 10.06
CA LYS A 48 20.28 -11.91 10.76
C LYS A 48 21.16 -12.57 11.82
N CYS A 49 20.59 -13.49 12.61
CA CYS A 49 21.35 -14.28 13.59
C CYS A 49 22.49 -15.05 12.92
N GLN A 50 22.21 -15.69 11.78
CA GLN A 50 23.23 -16.44 11.03
C GLN A 50 24.32 -15.53 10.45
N ARG A 51 23.98 -14.28 10.09
CA ARG A 51 24.92 -13.34 9.46
C ARG A 51 25.85 -12.66 10.46
N ASP A 52 25.44 -12.52 11.71
CA ASP A 52 26.25 -11.91 12.78
C ASP A 52 25.95 -12.57 14.14
N PRO A 53 26.36 -13.83 14.37
CA PRO A 53 26.03 -14.56 15.59
C PRO A 53 26.61 -13.87 16.84
N THR A 54 27.81 -13.28 16.71
CA THR A 54 28.51 -12.61 17.82
C THR A 54 27.73 -11.43 18.40
N ARG A 55 26.99 -10.70 17.56
CA ARG A 55 26.09 -9.62 18.00
C ARG A 55 24.91 -10.18 18.80
N PHE A 56 24.31 -11.27 18.36
CA PHE A 56 23.14 -11.86 19.03
C PHE A 56 23.49 -12.55 20.35
N GLU A 57 24.68 -13.14 20.47
CA GLU A 57 25.17 -13.71 21.74
C GLU A 57 25.18 -12.66 22.86
N ARG A 58 25.57 -11.42 22.55
CA ARG A 58 25.61 -10.31 23.53
C ARG A 58 24.24 -9.96 24.09
N TYR A 59 23.16 -10.22 23.34
CA TYR A 59 21.81 -9.93 23.79
C TYR A 59 21.37 -10.82 24.96
N SER A 60 21.99 -11.99 25.14
CA SER A 60 21.72 -12.86 26.29
C SER A 60 22.13 -12.24 27.64
N ALA A 61 23.03 -11.25 27.62
CA ALA A 61 23.52 -10.57 28.81
C ALA A 61 22.66 -9.35 29.22
N ILE A 62 21.63 -9.01 28.44
CA ILE A 62 20.75 -7.88 28.72
C ILE A 62 19.88 -8.21 29.95
N SER A 63 19.94 -7.34 30.96
CA SER A 63 19.06 -7.45 32.13
C SER A 63 17.70 -6.81 31.87
N GLU A 64 16.66 -7.29 32.56
CA GLU A 64 15.32 -6.72 32.46
C GLU A 64 15.30 -5.22 32.81
N GLY A 65 16.01 -4.82 33.88
CA GLY A 65 16.09 -3.41 34.30
C GLY A 65 16.71 -2.50 33.24
N SER A 66 17.81 -2.95 32.62
CA SER A 66 18.49 -2.22 31.54
C SER A 66 17.60 -2.08 30.30
N LEU A 67 16.87 -3.14 29.95
CA LEU A 67 15.93 -3.12 28.84
C LEU A 67 14.76 -2.16 29.08
N LEU A 68 14.21 -2.14 30.30
CA LEU A 68 13.13 -1.22 30.68
C LEU A 68 13.58 0.25 30.57
N GLU A 69 14.79 0.56 31.03
CA GLU A 69 15.38 1.89 30.90
C GLU A 69 15.57 2.28 29.43
N ALA A 70 16.14 1.38 28.61
CA ALA A 70 16.32 1.59 27.19
C ALA A 70 14.98 1.84 26.46
N LEU A 71 13.92 1.12 26.83
CA LEU A 71 12.56 1.32 26.31
C LEU A 71 11.97 2.68 26.70
N GLN A 72 12.15 3.11 27.96
CA GLN A 72 11.71 4.42 28.43
C GLN A 72 12.44 5.55 27.69
N ASN A 73 13.76 5.45 27.54
CA ASN A 73 14.55 6.40 26.79
C ASN A 73 14.10 6.47 25.32
N LYS A 74 13.89 5.31 24.68
CA LYS A 74 13.34 5.25 23.31
C LYS A 74 11.96 5.91 23.20
N LYS A 75 11.09 5.75 24.19
CA LYS A 75 9.77 6.41 24.25
C LYS A 75 9.90 7.93 24.37
N LEU A 76 10.80 8.43 25.21
CA LEU A 76 11.05 9.87 25.37
C LEU A 76 11.59 10.49 24.06
N HIS A 77 12.50 9.80 23.37
CA HIS A 77 12.97 10.20 22.05
C HIS A 77 11.84 10.26 21.01
N ARG A 78 10.96 9.25 20.96
CA ARG A 78 9.78 9.26 20.07
C ARG A 78 8.84 10.43 20.35
N GLN A 79 8.78 10.91 21.59
CA GLN A 79 7.96 12.07 21.97
C GLN A 79 8.66 13.42 21.75
N GLY A 80 9.90 13.43 21.23
CA GLY A 80 10.71 14.66 21.10
C GLY A 80 11.12 15.26 22.45
N ARG A 81 11.06 14.48 23.53
CA ARG A 81 11.31 14.93 24.92
C ARG A 81 12.70 14.60 25.44
N ALA A 82 13.56 14.03 24.61
CA ALA A 82 14.94 13.69 24.96
C ALA A 82 15.92 14.40 24.01
N THR A 83 16.99 14.94 24.57
CA THR A 83 18.14 15.47 23.82
C THR A 83 18.87 14.33 23.14
N VAL A 84 19.24 14.48 21.86
CA VAL A 84 20.08 13.50 21.15
C VAL A 84 21.45 13.47 21.83
N THR A 85 21.69 12.49 22.70
CA THR A 85 23.03 12.19 23.18
C THR A 85 23.77 11.51 22.03
N HIS A 86 24.83 12.15 21.55
CA HIS A 86 25.52 11.76 20.32
C HIS A 86 26.43 10.52 20.49
N ASP A 87 26.43 9.91 21.67
CA ASP A 87 27.33 8.83 22.05
C ASP A 87 26.61 7.84 22.98
N ASP A 88 27.04 6.58 22.93
CA ASP A 88 26.49 5.34 23.54
C ASP A 88 25.43 4.57 22.74
N SER A 89 25.92 3.82 21.73
CA SER A 89 25.24 2.59 21.32
C SER A 89 25.38 1.52 22.41
N SER A 90 24.56 1.57 23.45
CA SER A 90 24.48 0.49 24.43
C SER A 90 24.01 -0.81 23.76
N THR A 91 24.39 -1.97 24.32
CA THR A 91 23.92 -3.29 23.86
C THR A 91 22.40 -3.36 23.82
N ASP A 92 21.71 -2.71 24.76
CA ASP A 92 20.24 -2.62 24.82
C ASP A 92 19.69 -1.80 23.66
N SER A 93 20.33 -0.67 23.32
CA SER A 93 19.92 0.16 22.19
C SER A 93 20.11 -0.56 20.84
N ASP A 94 21.18 -1.35 20.71
CA ASP A 94 21.45 -2.17 19.52
C ASP A 94 20.48 -3.36 19.42
N PHE A 95 20.11 -3.96 20.55
CA PHE A 95 19.04 -4.95 20.63
C PHE A 95 17.70 -4.36 20.16
N LEU A 96 17.28 -3.21 20.72
CA LEU A 96 16.04 -2.55 20.32
C LEU A 96 16.03 -2.13 18.84
N LYS A 97 17.17 -1.70 18.30
CA LYS A 97 17.34 -1.44 16.85
C LYS A 97 17.23 -2.73 16.04
N THR A 98 17.82 -3.82 16.52
CA THR A 98 17.75 -5.13 15.85
C THR A 98 16.32 -5.66 15.82
N VAL A 99 15.57 -5.53 16.92
CA VAL A 99 14.14 -5.86 16.96
C VAL A 99 13.36 -5.02 15.96
N GLU A 100 13.51 -3.70 15.97
CA GLU A 100 12.81 -2.78 15.04
C GLU A 100 13.13 -3.06 13.57
N LEU A 101 14.40 -3.31 13.24
CA LEU A 101 14.78 -3.69 11.88
C LEU A 101 14.25 -5.07 11.50
N SER A 102 14.02 -5.96 12.46
CA SER A 102 13.53 -7.32 12.21
C SER A 102 12.02 -7.38 12.16
N THR A 103 11.32 -6.48 12.84
CA THR A 103 9.88 -6.28 12.70
C THR A 103 9.53 -5.41 11.51
N GLY A 104 10.47 -4.66 10.91
CA GLY A 104 10.23 -3.88 9.69
C GLY A 104 9.84 -4.68 8.45
N VAL A 105 9.93 -6.01 8.48
CA VAL A 105 9.37 -6.88 7.43
C VAL A 105 7.89 -7.20 7.64
N ILE A 106 7.35 -6.94 8.83
CA ILE A 106 5.94 -7.11 9.15
C ILE A 106 5.14 -6.02 8.45
N TRP A 107 4.11 -6.44 7.71
CA TRP A 107 3.18 -5.53 7.06
C TRP A 107 2.48 -4.65 8.09
N GLY A 108 2.44 -3.34 7.83
CA GLY A 108 1.83 -2.33 8.70
C GLY A 108 2.72 -1.87 9.88
N SER A 109 3.93 -2.40 10.04
CA SER A 109 4.84 -1.99 11.13
C SER A 109 5.34 -0.55 10.97
N ASP A 110 5.67 0.12 12.09
CA ASP A 110 6.27 1.46 12.10
C ASP A 110 7.50 1.55 11.16
N ALA A 111 8.32 0.49 11.14
CA ALA A 111 9.53 0.41 10.34
C ALA A 111 9.25 0.24 8.85
N GLU A 112 8.21 -0.51 8.46
CA GLU A 112 7.74 -0.56 7.07
C GLU A 112 7.21 0.81 6.63
N GLN A 113 6.37 1.46 7.44
CA GLN A 113 5.84 2.79 7.14
C GLN A 113 6.95 3.82 6.95
N GLU A 114 7.98 3.77 7.81
CA GLU A 114 9.16 4.61 7.69
C GLU A 114 9.97 4.30 6.42
N GLN A 115 10.09 3.03 6.03
CA GLN A 115 10.70 2.66 4.75
C GLN A 115 9.89 3.22 3.56
N CYS A 116 8.56 3.18 3.61
CA CYS A 116 7.68 3.77 2.60
C CYS A 116 7.90 5.29 2.49
N ARG A 117 7.99 6.01 3.61
CA ARG A 117 8.32 7.45 3.61
C ARG A 117 9.68 7.72 2.96
N ARG A 118 10.72 6.97 3.32
CA ARG A 118 12.05 7.11 2.71
C ARG A 118 12.03 6.85 1.21
N ARG A 119 11.26 5.88 0.73
CA ARG A 119 11.07 5.64 -0.71
C ARG A 119 10.37 6.84 -1.37
N ALA A 120 9.31 7.39 -0.77
CA ALA A 120 8.64 8.58 -1.29
C ALA A 120 9.60 9.78 -1.42
N PHE A 121 10.41 10.04 -0.39
CA PHE A 121 11.44 11.08 -0.42
C PHE A 121 12.51 10.83 -1.48
N ALA A 122 12.94 9.58 -1.67
CA ALA A 122 13.90 9.24 -2.72
C ALA A 122 13.35 9.52 -4.13
N TYR A 123 12.05 9.30 -4.35
CA TYR A 123 11.38 9.67 -5.59
C TYR A 123 11.37 11.19 -5.78
N GLN A 124 11.04 11.97 -4.75
CA GLN A 124 11.09 13.43 -4.80
C GLN A 124 12.51 13.95 -5.04
N ALA A 125 13.53 13.37 -4.42
CA ALA A 125 14.91 13.76 -4.65
C ALA A 125 15.35 13.50 -6.11
N ARG A 126 14.84 12.43 -6.73
CA ARG A 126 15.17 12.04 -8.11
C ARG A 126 14.36 12.79 -9.17
N TYR A 127 13.07 13.00 -8.93
CA TYR A 127 12.12 13.52 -9.92
C TYR A 127 11.59 14.91 -9.60
N VAL A 128 12.05 15.53 -8.50
CA VAL A 128 11.59 16.81 -7.97
C VAL A 128 10.13 16.72 -7.52
N GLN A 129 9.36 17.80 -7.61
CA GLN A 129 7.99 17.88 -7.14
C GLN A 129 7.08 17.04 -8.06
N PRO A 130 6.22 16.16 -7.50
CA PRO A 130 5.20 15.49 -8.30
C PRO A 130 4.23 16.49 -8.91
N ALA A 131 3.79 16.21 -10.13
CA ALA A 131 2.80 17.01 -10.84
C ALA A 131 1.39 16.82 -10.26
N LEU A 132 1.08 15.61 -9.79
CA LEU A 132 -0.22 15.26 -9.24
C LEU A 132 -0.09 14.54 -7.89
N PHE A 133 -0.98 14.89 -6.97
CA PHE A 133 -1.28 14.12 -5.78
C PHE A 133 -2.70 13.59 -5.91
N VAL A 134 -2.83 12.27 -6.11
CA VAL A 134 -4.12 11.62 -6.44
C VAL A 134 -4.52 10.71 -5.29
N THR A 135 -5.77 10.87 -4.83
CA THR A 135 -6.40 9.96 -3.89
C THR A 135 -7.44 9.12 -4.61
N LEU A 136 -7.33 7.80 -4.51
CA LEU A 136 -8.32 6.86 -5.03
C LEU A 136 -9.05 6.19 -3.87
N THR A 137 -10.37 6.38 -3.84
CA THR A 137 -11.26 5.76 -2.85
C THR A 137 -12.30 4.93 -3.59
N PRO A 138 -11.98 3.67 -3.96
CA PRO A 138 -12.93 2.81 -4.66
C PRO A 138 -14.12 2.47 -3.76
N ASN A 139 -15.34 2.53 -4.31
CA ASN A 139 -16.52 2.05 -3.60
C ASN A 139 -16.61 0.51 -3.67
N VAL A 140 -16.12 -0.14 -2.61
CA VAL A 140 -16.18 -1.60 -2.43
C VAL A 140 -17.29 -2.05 -1.49
N GLY A 141 -18.05 -1.13 -0.87
CA GLY A 141 -19.00 -1.46 0.20
C GLY A 141 -20.43 -1.70 -0.26
N ASP A 142 -20.89 -1.01 -1.31
CA ASP A 142 -22.27 -1.10 -1.77
C ASP A 142 -22.45 -0.99 -3.28
N SER A 143 -21.39 -1.28 -4.05
CA SER A 143 -21.45 -1.28 -5.50
C SER A 143 -22.04 -2.58 -6.06
N PHE A 144 -22.67 -2.49 -7.23
CA PHE A 144 -23.14 -3.67 -7.96
C PHE A 144 -21.99 -4.64 -8.30
N VAL A 145 -20.81 -4.10 -8.62
CA VAL A 145 -19.61 -4.90 -8.90
C VAL A 145 -19.24 -5.76 -7.67
N MET A 146 -19.41 -5.22 -6.46
CA MET A 146 -19.22 -5.97 -5.23
C MET A 146 -20.19 -7.15 -5.11
N ALA A 147 -21.46 -6.96 -5.51
CA ALA A 147 -22.47 -8.03 -5.53
C ALA A 147 -22.04 -9.21 -6.40
N HIS A 148 -21.44 -8.92 -7.55
CA HIS A 148 -20.90 -9.93 -8.45
C HIS A 148 -19.68 -10.63 -7.85
N TYR A 149 -18.73 -9.88 -7.29
CA TYR A 149 -17.56 -10.42 -6.60
C TYR A 149 -17.92 -11.30 -5.39
N ALA A 150 -18.98 -10.95 -4.66
CA ALA A 150 -19.55 -11.75 -3.59
C ALA A 150 -20.43 -12.92 -4.07
N GLY A 151 -20.73 -13.01 -5.37
CA GLY A 151 -21.60 -14.03 -5.98
C GLY A 151 -23.07 -13.95 -5.57
N ILE A 152 -23.55 -12.77 -5.19
CA ILE A 152 -24.96 -12.50 -4.90
C ILE A 152 -25.72 -12.18 -6.20
N SER A 153 -25.02 -11.65 -7.20
CA SER A 153 -25.55 -11.45 -8.54
C SER A 153 -24.67 -12.18 -9.56
N SER A 154 -25.31 -12.79 -10.56
CA SER A 154 -24.64 -13.41 -11.70
C SER A 154 -25.09 -12.68 -12.97
N VAL A 155 -24.18 -11.96 -13.60
CA VAL A 155 -24.37 -11.39 -14.94
C VAL A 155 -23.12 -11.72 -15.76
N ASP A 156 -23.31 -12.02 -17.04
CA ASP A 156 -22.20 -12.35 -17.93
C ASP A 156 -21.39 -11.10 -18.27
N THR A 157 -22.06 -9.96 -18.46
CA THR A 157 -21.42 -8.65 -18.57
C THR A 157 -22.09 -7.60 -17.68
N LEU A 158 -21.36 -6.52 -17.39
CA LEU A 158 -21.90 -5.34 -16.72
C LEU A 158 -23.03 -4.67 -17.51
N PHE A 159 -23.08 -4.86 -18.83
CA PHE A 159 -24.15 -4.32 -19.68
C PHE A 159 -25.46 -5.12 -19.55
N ASP A 160 -25.39 -6.36 -19.06
CA ASP A 160 -26.56 -7.21 -18.80
C ASP A 160 -27.14 -6.95 -17.40
N ALA A 161 -26.52 -6.07 -16.61
CA ALA A 161 -26.95 -5.73 -15.28
C ALA A 161 -28.26 -4.94 -15.29
N ASN A 162 -29.34 -5.54 -14.78
CA ASN A 162 -30.57 -4.81 -14.51
C ASN A 162 -30.41 -3.92 -13.26
N LEU A 163 -29.97 -2.68 -13.48
CA LEU A 163 -29.77 -1.70 -12.41
C LEU A 163 -31.06 -1.32 -11.65
N ALA A 164 -32.24 -1.63 -12.21
CA ALA A 164 -33.51 -1.42 -11.52
C ALA A 164 -33.83 -2.51 -10.49
N GLN A 165 -33.16 -3.67 -10.56
CA GLN A 165 -33.34 -4.82 -9.66
C GLN A 165 -32.13 -5.06 -8.75
N LEU A 166 -31.39 -3.99 -8.42
CA LEU A 166 -30.23 -4.10 -7.54
C LEU A 166 -30.64 -4.65 -6.15
N PRO A 167 -29.82 -5.54 -5.56
CA PRO A 167 -29.98 -5.88 -4.15
C PRO A 167 -29.99 -4.61 -3.30
N ARG A 168 -30.79 -4.62 -2.23
CA ARG A 168 -30.85 -3.47 -1.30
C ARG A 168 -29.44 -3.15 -0.80
N ARG A 169 -29.18 -1.86 -0.56
CA ARG A 169 -27.88 -1.37 -0.04
C ARG A 169 -27.39 -2.14 1.19
N SER A 170 -28.29 -2.50 2.10
CA SER A 170 -27.97 -3.31 3.29
C SER A 170 -27.51 -4.73 2.95
N ALA A 171 -28.08 -5.35 1.92
CA ALA A 171 -27.65 -6.66 1.46
C ALA A 171 -26.25 -6.61 0.83
N LEU A 172 -25.96 -5.55 0.06
CA LEU A 172 -24.64 -5.32 -0.53
C LEU A 172 -23.56 -5.08 0.53
N GLN A 173 -23.86 -4.24 1.53
CA GLN A 173 -22.95 -4.00 2.65
C GLN A 173 -22.67 -5.27 3.44
N ASN A 174 -23.72 -6.04 3.77
CA ASN A 174 -23.56 -7.33 4.45
C ASN A 174 -22.72 -8.32 3.63
N ALA A 175 -22.86 -8.31 2.30
CA ALA A 175 -22.05 -9.14 1.40
C ALA A 175 -20.58 -8.76 1.41
N SER A 176 -20.29 -7.47 1.38
CA SER A 176 -18.92 -6.92 1.43
C SER A 176 -18.26 -7.28 2.76
N LEU A 177 -18.96 -7.09 3.88
CA LEU A 177 -18.47 -7.39 5.24
C LEU A 177 -18.25 -8.89 5.49
N ARG A 178 -18.97 -9.77 4.79
CA ARG A 178 -18.80 -11.23 4.90
C ARG A 178 -17.76 -11.79 3.94
N ASN A 179 -17.16 -10.95 3.09
CA ASN A 179 -16.25 -11.39 2.05
C ASN A 179 -15.13 -10.38 1.81
N ASP A 180 -14.24 -10.26 2.79
CA ASP A 180 -13.08 -9.37 2.76
C ASP A 180 -12.16 -9.65 1.57
N VAL A 181 -12.06 -10.92 1.15
CA VAL A 181 -11.27 -11.33 -0.03
C VAL A 181 -11.84 -10.71 -1.30
N ALA A 182 -13.16 -10.74 -1.47
CA ALA A 182 -13.82 -10.13 -2.61
C ALA A 182 -13.65 -8.59 -2.59
N SER A 183 -13.77 -7.96 -1.41
CA SER A 183 -13.51 -6.53 -1.23
C SER A 183 -12.06 -6.15 -1.60
N ALA A 184 -11.08 -6.93 -1.13
CA ALA A 184 -9.66 -6.74 -1.45
C ALA A 184 -9.38 -6.94 -2.95
N ARG A 185 -9.98 -7.96 -3.58
CA ARG A 185 -9.82 -8.20 -5.02
C ARG A 185 -10.41 -7.07 -5.85
N LEU A 186 -11.59 -6.57 -5.51
CA LEU A 186 -12.20 -5.42 -6.18
C LEU A 186 -11.37 -4.16 -5.99
N PHE A 187 -10.86 -3.92 -4.78
CA PHE A 187 -9.94 -2.81 -4.52
C PHE A 187 -8.69 -2.89 -5.41
N MET A 188 -8.01 -4.04 -5.44
CA MET A 188 -6.81 -4.23 -6.28
C MET A 188 -7.13 -4.15 -7.77
N HIS A 189 -8.30 -4.59 -8.21
CA HIS A 189 -8.75 -4.42 -9.59
C HIS A 189 -8.86 -2.93 -9.95
N ASN A 190 -9.44 -2.09 -9.08
CA ASN A 190 -9.50 -0.65 -9.29
C ASN A 190 -8.11 -0.01 -9.33
N MET A 191 -7.18 -0.43 -8.46
CA MET A 191 -5.80 0.05 -8.48
C MET A 191 -5.08 -0.28 -9.80
N ASN A 192 -5.21 -1.54 -10.25
CA ASN A 192 -4.61 -1.98 -11.51
C ASN A 192 -5.23 -1.24 -12.69
N ALA A 193 -6.55 -1.06 -12.71
CA ALA A 193 -7.23 -0.33 -13.76
C ALA A 193 -6.77 1.14 -13.82
N PHE A 194 -6.58 1.80 -12.68
CA PHE A 194 -6.03 3.15 -12.63
C PHE A 194 -4.59 3.20 -13.18
N ILE A 195 -3.71 2.33 -12.72
CA ILE A 195 -2.32 2.29 -13.19
C ILE A 195 -2.26 2.00 -14.70
N GLU A 196 -3.09 1.08 -15.18
CA GLU A 196 -3.07 0.64 -16.56
C GLU A 196 -3.71 1.63 -17.54
N HIS A 197 -4.88 2.17 -17.20
CA HIS A 197 -5.67 2.97 -18.13
C HIS A 197 -5.53 4.48 -17.89
N VAL A 198 -5.31 4.91 -16.65
CA VAL A 198 -5.15 6.33 -16.32
C VAL A 198 -3.69 6.74 -16.40
N LEU A 199 -2.77 5.97 -15.80
CA LEU A 199 -1.34 6.26 -15.90
C LEU A 199 -0.70 5.70 -17.18
N GLY A 200 -1.38 4.81 -17.91
CA GLY A 200 -0.86 4.22 -19.14
C GLY A 200 0.26 3.21 -18.93
N ILE A 201 0.45 2.70 -17.70
CA ILE A 201 1.56 1.81 -17.36
C ILE A 201 1.03 0.37 -17.32
N PRO A 202 1.43 -0.51 -18.24
CA PRO A 202 0.94 -1.88 -18.24
C PRO A 202 1.38 -2.59 -16.95
N PRO A 203 0.48 -3.27 -16.23
CA PRO A 203 0.83 -3.99 -15.00
C PRO A 203 1.80 -5.15 -15.28
N THR A 204 1.80 -5.67 -16.51
CA THR A 204 2.71 -6.72 -16.96
C THR A 204 3.65 -6.16 -18.02
N LYS A 205 4.96 -6.19 -17.77
CA LYS A 205 6.04 -5.70 -18.66
C LYS A 205 6.09 -6.36 -20.07
N MET A 206 5.18 -7.27 -20.39
CA MET A 206 5.23 -8.12 -21.59
C MET A 206 4.38 -7.64 -22.77
N LYS A 207 3.61 -6.54 -22.65
CA LYS A 207 2.85 -6.01 -23.79
C LYS A 207 3.00 -4.49 -23.87
N THR A 208 3.57 -4.02 -24.97
CA THR A 208 3.43 -2.64 -25.44
C THR A 208 1.96 -2.39 -25.76
N LYS A 209 1.34 -1.41 -25.09
CA LYS A 209 -0.06 -1.06 -25.30
C LYS A 209 -0.18 -0.07 -26.47
N ALA A 210 -1.31 -0.11 -27.18
CA ALA A 210 -1.60 0.75 -28.32
C ALA A 210 -2.22 2.11 -27.96
N PHE A 211 -2.37 2.41 -26.67
CA PHE A 211 -3.05 3.61 -26.16
C PHE A 211 -2.23 4.24 -25.04
N ASP A 212 -2.02 5.54 -25.14
CA ASP A 212 -1.36 6.38 -24.13
C ASP A 212 -2.30 6.60 -22.94
N GLY A 213 -1.77 6.63 -21.71
CA GLY A 213 -2.59 6.91 -20.52
C GLY A 213 -3.31 8.27 -20.60
N LEU A 214 -4.34 8.46 -19.76
CA LEU A 214 -5.10 9.72 -19.68
C LEU A 214 -4.19 10.95 -19.47
N PHE A 215 -3.12 10.80 -18.67
CA PHE A 215 -2.17 11.87 -18.39
C PHE A 215 -0.98 11.92 -19.35
N ARG A 216 -1.05 11.21 -20.50
CA ARG A 216 0.05 11.04 -21.45
C ARG A 216 1.27 10.39 -20.77
N ASP A 217 2.46 10.89 -21.03
CA ASP A 217 3.73 10.31 -20.57
C ASP A 217 3.94 10.54 -19.06
N VAL A 218 3.81 9.44 -18.32
CA VAL A 218 4.14 9.36 -16.89
C VAL A 218 5.61 8.97 -16.73
N LYS A 219 6.42 9.89 -16.19
CA LYS A 219 7.84 9.67 -15.88
C LYS A 219 8.04 8.72 -14.71
N ALA A 220 7.22 8.86 -13.67
CA ALA A 220 7.26 8.03 -12.49
C ALA A 220 5.94 8.12 -11.72
N TYR A 221 5.66 7.10 -10.90
CA TYR A 221 4.64 7.18 -9.86
C TYR A 221 5.09 6.46 -8.59
N PHE A 222 4.59 6.92 -7.45
CA PHE A 222 4.74 6.29 -6.15
C PHE A 222 3.35 6.18 -5.52
N GLY A 223 2.96 4.99 -5.06
CA GLY A 223 1.60 4.73 -4.56
C GLY A 223 1.64 3.96 -3.25
N VAL A 224 0.77 4.33 -2.30
CA VAL A 224 0.63 3.71 -0.98
C VAL A 224 -0.85 3.44 -0.72
N VAL A 225 -1.16 2.32 -0.07
CA VAL A 225 -2.51 1.95 0.35
C VAL A 225 -2.64 2.19 1.85
N GLU A 226 -3.74 2.82 2.25
CA GLU A 226 -4.02 3.19 3.63
C GLU A 226 -5.46 2.85 4.00
N THR A 227 -5.68 2.60 5.29
CA THR A 227 -7.03 2.45 5.84
C THR A 227 -7.66 3.83 6.00
N GLN A 228 -8.87 3.99 5.48
CA GLN A 228 -9.68 5.17 5.69
C GLN A 228 -10.37 5.08 7.05
N GLY A 229 -10.69 6.22 7.69
CA GLY A 229 -11.40 6.26 8.98
C GLY A 229 -12.76 5.53 9.00
N GLY A 230 -13.34 5.23 7.84
CA GLY A 230 -14.56 4.42 7.69
C GLY A 230 -14.34 2.91 7.57
N GLY A 231 -13.10 2.42 7.71
CA GLY A 231 -12.77 0.99 7.63
C GLY A 231 -12.53 0.46 6.20
N THR A 232 -12.64 1.30 5.17
CA THR A 232 -12.35 0.94 3.77
C THR A 232 -10.90 1.27 3.39
N LEU A 233 -10.37 0.59 2.38
CA LEU A 233 -9.06 0.93 1.83
C LEU A 233 -9.17 2.09 0.83
N HIS A 234 -8.15 2.94 0.82
CA HIS A 234 -7.92 3.95 -0.20
C HIS A 234 -6.43 4.00 -0.53
N ALA A 235 -6.06 4.70 -1.60
CA ALA A 235 -4.68 4.82 -2.00
C ALA A 235 -4.31 6.25 -2.34
N HIS A 236 -3.10 6.64 -1.96
CA HIS A 236 -2.47 7.90 -2.34
C HIS A 236 -1.40 7.65 -3.38
N PHE A 237 -1.39 8.44 -4.45
CA PHE A 237 -0.40 8.41 -5.51
C PHE A 237 0.27 9.77 -5.67
N LEU A 238 1.59 9.76 -5.75
CA LEU A 238 2.41 10.83 -6.28
C LEU A 238 2.72 10.47 -7.74
N VAL A 239 2.43 11.37 -8.68
CA VAL A 239 2.65 11.14 -10.12
C VAL A 239 3.51 12.26 -10.70
N TRP A 240 4.55 11.88 -11.44
CA TRP A 240 5.42 12.78 -12.19
C TRP A 240 5.16 12.60 -13.68
N LEU A 241 4.81 13.70 -14.36
CA LEU A 241 4.60 13.72 -15.81
C LEU A 241 5.83 14.28 -16.51
N THR A 242 6.06 13.88 -17.75
CA THR A 242 7.24 14.36 -18.53
C THR A 242 7.17 15.86 -18.81
N ASP A 243 6.00 16.36 -19.22
CA ASP A 243 5.80 17.73 -19.69
C ASP A 243 5.02 18.61 -18.70
N ALA A 244 4.96 18.22 -17.42
CA ALA A 244 4.31 19.05 -16.42
C ALA A 244 5.16 20.29 -16.08
N PRO A 245 4.58 21.50 -16.08
CA PRO A 245 5.29 22.68 -15.64
C PRO A 245 5.75 22.53 -14.17
N PRO A 246 7.02 22.85 -13.85
CA PRO A 246 7.60 22.57 -12.55
C PRO A 246 7.13 23.53 -11.43
N SER A 247 6.45 24.62 -11.79
CA SER A 247 5.94 25.62 -10.86
C SER A 247 4.66 26.26 -11.37
N THR A 248 3.92 26.89 -10.47
CA THR A 248 2.74 27.70 -10.81
C THR A 248 3.09 28.78 -11.83
N ASP A 249 4.23 29.46 -11.70
CA ASP A 249 4.65 30.49 -12.65
C ASP A 249 4.92 29.92 -14.04
N ALA A 250 5.58 28.76 -14.12
CA ALA A 250 5.83 28.08 -15.39
C ALA A 250 4.51 27.62 -16.04
N PHE A 251 3.57 27.13 -15.23
CA PHE A 251 2.23 26.74 -15.66
C PHE A 251 1.45 27.94 -16.21
N SER A 252 1.44 29.08 -15.49
CA SER A 252 0.76 30.30 -15.90
C SER A 252 1.32 30.87 -17.22
N LYS A 253 2.64 30.79 -17.43
CA LYS A 253 3.26 31.21 -18.70
C LYS A 253 2.84 30.32 -19.86
N THR A 254 2.91 28.99 -19.69
CA THR A 254 2.51 28.04 -20.75
C THR A 254 1.02 28.15 -21.10
N THR A 255 0.15 28.38 -20.10
CA THR A 255 -1.29 28.60 -20.37
C THR A 255 -1.55 29.93 -21.07
N ALA A 256 -0.85 31.02 -20.71
CA ALA A 256 -0.97 32.30 -21.39
C ALA A 256 -0.56 32.20 -22.87
N GLU A 257 0.56 31.52 -23.16
CA GLU A 257 1.06 31.30 -24.53
C GLU A 257 0.08 30.45 -25.38
N HIS A 258 -0.52 29.40 -24.81
CA HIS A 258 -1.55 28.61 -25.51
C HIS A 258 -2.85 29.38 -25.79
N THR A 259 -3.23 30.31 -24.91
CA THR A 259 -4.42 31.15 -25.09
C THR A 259 -4.21 32.14 -26.24
N THR A 260 -2.98 32.66 -26.40
CA THR A 260 -2.64 33.57 -27.51
C THR A 260 -2.58 32.88 -28.88
N VAL A 261 -2.26 31.59 -28.93
CA VAL A 261 -2.16 30.82 -30.19
C VAL A 261 -3.52 30.32 -30.70
N THR A 262 -4.52 30.20 -29.82
CA THR A 262 -5.86 29.68 -30.16
C THR A 262 -6.92 30.76 -30.41
N SER A 263 -6.54 32.04 -30.39
CA SER A 263 -7.41 33.14 -30.82
C SER A 263 -7.50 33.14 -32.35
N PRO A 264 -8.69 33.01 -32.99
CA PRO A 264 -8.78 33.10 -34.44
C PRO A 264 -8.41 34.53 -34.86
N PRO A 265 -7.71 34.72 -35.99
CA PRO A 265 -7.50 36.06 -36.53
C PRO A 265 -8.86 36.69 -36.84
N MET A 266 -9.04 37.95 -36.40
CA MET A 266 -10.21 38.77 -36.74
C MET A 266 -10.34 38.94 -38.25
#